data_AF-A0A3C1ZVB1-F1
#
_entry.id   AF-A0A3C1ZVB1-F1
#
_cell.length_a   1.000
_cell.length_b   1.000
_cell.length_c   1.000
_cell.angle_alpha   90.00
_cell.angle_beta   90.00
_cell.angle_gamma   90.00
#
_symmetry.space_group_name_H-M   'P 1'
#
loop_
_entity.id
_entity.type
_entity.pdbx_description
1 polymer ?
#
loop_
_entity_poly.entity_id
_entity_poly.type
_entity_poly.pdbx_seq_one_letter_code
_entity_poly.pdbx_strand_id
1 'polypeptide(L)'
;MKLKYIFYLEFALSIYTLFLAAFWPEKFLMTITGMELAENPLAVELSRWYAVLLGFLQYTFMASLHQRHWYIFRHILWVLLIGDLAHLITTVTMALNYSGWNNGLFLSLGVTIFYGSTRIVALFRPQWIGRYYIYSPG
;
A
#
# COMPACT_ATOMS: atom_id res chain seq x y z
N MET A 1 7.29 16.05 13.32
CA MET A 1 7.80 15.36 12.11
C MET A 1 6.84 15.64 10.96
N LYS A 2 7.33 16.00 9.75
CA LYS A 2 6.44 16.26 8.60
C LYS A 2 5.91 14.93 8.03
N LEU A 3 4.64 14.87 7.64
CA LEU A 3 4.00 13.66 7.07
C LEU A 3 4.71 13.16 5.81
N LYS A 4 5.43 14.03 5.09
CA LYS A 4 6.27 13.65 3.95
C LYS A 4 7.27 12.52 4.29
N TYR A 5 7.84 12.51 5.49
CA TYR A 5 8.79 11.47 5.89
C TYR A 5 8.12 10.12 6.12
N ILE A 6 6.86 10.14 6.57
CA ILE A 6 6.06 8.93 6.70
C ILE A 6 5.82 8.34 5.31
N PHE A 7 5.45 9.17 4.33
CA PHE A 7 5.28 8.70 2.95
C PHE A 7 6.55 8.13 2.30
N TYR A 8 7.74 8.67 2.64
CA TYR A 8 9.00 8.04 2.22
C TYR A 8 9.21 6.66 2.85
N LEU A 9 8.81 6.47 4.11
CA LEU A 9 8.83 5.17 4.77
C LEU A 9 7.83 4.20 4.12
N GLU A 10 6.60 4.66 3.83
CA GLU A 10 5.59 3.84 3.12
C GLU A 10 6.12 3.38 1.77
N PHE A 11 6.79 4.28 1.03
CA PHE A 11 7.42 3.95 -0.24
C PHE A 11 8.51 2.89 -0.07
N ALA A 12 9.42 3.05 0.88
CA ALA A 12 10.50 2.09 1.13
C ALA A 12 9.96 0.69 1.48
N LEU A 13 8.96 0.61 2.35
CA LEU A 13 8.27 -0.63 2.69
C LEU A 13 7.56 -1.24 1.48
N SER A 14 6.91 -0.42 0.66
CA SER A 14 6.23 -0.88 -0.55
C SER A 14 7.21 -1.39 -1.62
N ILE A 15 8.40 -0.79 -1.74
CA ILE A 15 9.47 -1.29 -2.61
C ILE A 15 10.00 -2.63 -2.12
N TYR A 16 10.14 -2.82 -0.80
CA TYR A 16 10.50 -4.12 -0.24
C TYR A 16 9.45 -5.19 -0.56
N THR A 17 8.16 -4.89 -0.36
CA THR A 17 7.04 -5.77 -0.72
C THR A 17 7.02 -6.10 -2.21
N LEU A 18 7.23 -5.10 -3.06
CA LEU A 18 7.36 -5.27 -4.52
C LEU A 18 8.48 -6.25 -4.86
N PHE A 19 9.66 -6.06 -4.26
CA PHE A 19 10.81 -6.91 -4.51
C PHE A 19 10.54 -8.36 -4.12
N LEU A 20 9.95 -8.58 -2.94
CA LEU A 20 9.54 -9.92 -2.51
C LEU A 20 8.52 -10.54 -3.48
N ALA A 21 7.48 -9.80 -3.85
CA ALA A 21 6.41 -10.30 -4.72
C ALA A 21 6.88 -10.58 -6.17
N ALA A 22 7.86 -9.82 -6.67
CA ALA A 22 8.42 -10.00 -8.01
C ALA A 22 9.41 -11.18 -8.08
N PHE A 23 10.34 -11.27 -7.14
CA PHE A 23 11.48 -12.19 -7.21
C PHE A 23 11.30 -13.45 -6.37
N TRP A 24 10.50 -13.40 -5.30
CA TRP A 24 10.19 -14.55 -4.44
C TRP A 24 8.68 -14.66 -4.15
N PRO A 25 7.83 -14.73 -5.18
CA PRO A 25 6.37 -14.74 -5.04
C PRO A 25 5.85 -15.85 -4.12
N GLU A 26 6.47 -17.04 -4.14
CA GLU A 26 6.08 -18.17 -3.29
C GLU A 26 6.25 -17.84 -1.79
N LYS A 27 7.43 -17.32 -1.40
CA LYS A 27 7.71 -16.91 -0.02
C LYS A 27 6.81 -15.75 0.40
N PHE A 28 6.57 -14.82 -0.51
CA PHE A 28 5.65 -13.70 -0.28
C PHE A 28 4.22 -14.18 0.01
N LEU A 29 3.67 -15.05 -0.83
CA LEU A 29 2.35 -15.63 -0.66
C LEU A 29 2.26 -16.43 0.65
N MET A 30 3.24 -17.28 0.94
CA MET A 30 3.29 -18.06 2.17
C MET A 30 3.33 -17.15 3.40
N THR A 31 4.10 -16.06 3.35
CA THR A 31 4.21 -15.10 4.45
C THR A 31 2.88 -14.40 4.73
N ILE A 32 2.15 -13.99 3.69
CA ILE A 32 0.89 -13.24 3.84
C ILE A 32 -0.27 -14.16 4.21
N THR A 33 -0.36 -15.30 3.54
CA THR A 33 -1.53 -16.18 3.65
C THR A 33 -1.36 -17.26 4.70
N GLY A 34 -0.12 -17.55 5.14
CA GLY A 34 0.19 -18.68 6.01
C GLY A 34 -0.06 -20.05 5.37
N MET A 35 -0.43 -20.09 4.10
CA MET A 35 -0.71 -21.30 3.35
C MET A 35 0.37 -21.54 2.31
N GLU A 36 0.63 -22.80 1.99
CA GLU A 36 1.45 -23.21 0.85
C GLU A 36 0.65 -23.04 -0.46
N LEU A 37 0.23 -21.80 -0.73
CA LEU A 37 -0.35 -21.40 -2.02
C LEU A 37 0.71 -21.32 -3.15
N ALA A 38 1.98 -21.54 -2.80
CA ALA A 38 3.13 -21.55 -3.69
C ALA A 38 3.01 -22.60 -4.82
N GLU A 39 2.27 -23.69 -4.60
CA GLU A 39 2.09 -24.74 -5.59
C GLU A 39 1.06 -24.40 -6.68
N ASN A 40 0.31 -23.30 -6.53
CA ASN A 40 -0.66 -22.86 -7.54
C ASN A 40 0.01 -21.87 -8.52
N PRO A 41 0.25 -22.26 -9.80
CA PRO A 41 0.96 -21.40 -10.76
C PRO A 41 0.25 -20.07 -11.03
N LEU A 42 -1.09 -20.05 -10.96
CA LEU A 42 -1.88 -18.83 -11.13
C LEU A 42 -1.62 -17.84 -9.98
N ALA A 43 -1.55 -18.33 -8.74
CA ALA A 43 -1.32 -17.48 -7.57
C ALA A 43 0.07 -16.83 -7.63
N VAL A 44 1.09 -17.61 -8.02
CA VAL A 44 2.46 -17.14 -8.23
C VAL A 44 2.52 -16.05 -9.30
N GLU A 45 1.86 -16.26 -10.44
CA GLU A 45 1.87 -15.29 -11.53
C GLU A 45 1.08 -14.02 -11.16
N LEU A 46 -0.07 -14.15 -10.48
CA LEU A 46 -0.82 -13.01 -9.94
C LEU A 46 0.00 -12.19 -8.94
N SER A 47 0.84 -12.83 -8.12
CA SER A 47 1.77 -12.12 -7.22
C SER A 47 2.79 -11.27 -7.99
N ARG A 48 3.27 -11.75 -9.15
CA ARG A 48 4.19 -10.97 -9.99
C ARG A 48 3.49 -9.79 -10.65
N TRP A 49 2.28 -10.00 -11.16
CA TRP A 49 1.45 -8.91 -11.68
C TRP A 49 1.11 -7.87 -10.60
N TYR A 50 0.85 -8.32 -9.37
CA TYR A 50 0.70 -7.45 -8.22
C TYR A 50 1.95 -6.59 -8.00
N ALA A 51 3.16 -7.16 -8.10
CA ALA A 51 4.40 -6.40 -7.98
C ALA A 51 4.54 -5.32 -9.07
N VAL A 52 4.19 -5.63 -10.32
CA VAL A 52 4.20 -4.67 -11.42
C VAL A 52 3.23 -3.50 -11.16
N LEU A 53 2.00 -3.82 -10.76
CA LEU A 53 0.98 -2.81 -10.43
C LEU A 53 1.40 -1.96 -9.23
N LEU A 54 1.96 -2.58 -8.19
CA LEU A 54 2.49 -1.89 -7.02
C LEU A 54 3.61 -0.93 -7.44
N GLY A 55 4.50 -1.33 -8.35
CA GLY A 55 5.55 -0.47 -8.88
C GLY A 55 5.00 0.79 -9.56
N PHE A 56 4.00 0.62 -10.42
CA PHE A 56 3.33 1.73 -11.08
C PHE A 56 2.63 2.68 -10.10
N LEU A 57 1.92 2.13 -9.11
CA LEU A 57 1.25 2.91 -8.07
C LEU A 57 2.25 3.69 -7.20
N GLN A 58 3.34 3.05 -6.79
CA GLN A 58 4.36 3.69 -5.97
C GLN A 58 5.12 4.77 -6.75
N TYR A 59 5.41 4.54 -8.02
CA TYR A 59 6.01 5.56 -8.88
C TYR A 59 5.11 6.79 -9.02
N THR A 60 3.83 6.62 -9.35
CA THR A 60 2.88 7.73 -9.52
C THR A 60 2.64 8.49 -8.20
N PHE A 61 2.58 7.77 -7.08
CA PHE A 61 2.53 8.36 -5.74
C PHE A 61 3.76 9.22 -5.44
N MET A 62 4.97 8.71 -5.70
CA MET A 62 6.20 9.45 -5.46
C MET A 62 6.38 10.63 -6.41
N ALA A 63 6.02 10.48 -7.69
CA ALA A 63 6.07 11.54 -8.68
C ALA A 63 5.16 12.71 -8.26
N SER A 64 3.92 12.42 -7.87
CA SER A 64 2.97 13.45 -7.40
C SER A 64 3.39 14.12 -6.09
N LEU A 65 4.02 13.37 -5.17
CA LEU A 65 4.62 13.93 -3.95
C LEU A 65 5.81 14.87 -4.26
N HIS A 66 6.58 14.61 -5.33
CA HIS A 66 7.71 15.46 -5.70
C HIS A 66 7.31 16.69 -6.51
N GLN A 67 6.33 16.55 -7.41
CA GLN A 67 5.84 17.64 -8.26
C GLN A 67 5.03 18.68 -7.49
N ARG A 68 4.63 18.39 -6.24
CA ARG A 68 3.91 19.31 -5.34
C ARG A 68 2.53 19.77 -5.88
N HIS A 69 1.99 19.10 -6.89
CA HIS A 69 0.62 19.33 -7.37
C HIS A 69 -0.39 18.69 -6.41
N TRP A 70 -0.93 19.50 -5.49
CA TRP A 70 -1.88 19.03 -4.47
C TRP A 70 -3.09 18.31 -5.05
N TYR A 71 -3.67 18.83 -6.13
CA TYR A 71 -4.87 18.24 -6.74
C TYR A 71 -4.64 16.79 -7.19
N ILE A 72 -3.56 16.54 -7.93
CA ILE A 72 -3.18 15.20 -8.41
C ILE A 72 -2.87 14.30 -7.22
N PHE A 73 -2.06 14.80 -6.28
CA PHE A 73 -1.69 14.05 -5.09
C PHE A 73 -2.92 13.65 -4.24
N ARG A 74 -3.89 14.54 -4.09
CA ARG A 74 -5.16 14.28 -3.40
C ARG A 74 -5.96 13.16 -4.07
N HIS A 75 -6.04 13.15 -5.41
CA HIS A 75 -6.72 12.06 -6.14
C HIS A 75 -6.02 10.73 -5.93
N ILE A 76 -4.69 10.71 -5.98
CA ILE A 76 -3.91 9.50 -5.71
C ILE A 76 -4.13 9.02 -4.27
N LEU A 77 -4.14 9.92 -3.28
CA LEU A 77 -4.45 9.56 -1.90
C LEU A 77 -5.84 8.92 -1.76
N TRP A 78 -6.86 9.44 -2.45
CA TRP A 78 -8.20 8.83 -2.45
C TRP A 78 -8.22 7.45 -3.08
N VAL A 79 -7.56 7.26 -4.23
CA VAL A 79 -7.47 5.96 -4.89
C VAL A 79 -6.75 4.94 -3.99
N LEU A 80 -5.64 5.34 -3.37
CA LEU A 80 -4.92 4.50 -2.42
C LEU A 80 -5.76 4.16 -1.19
N LEU A 81 -6.56 5.11 -0.68
CA LEU A 81 -7.46 4.87 0.45
C LEU A 81 -8.56 3.85 0.12
N ILE A 82 -9.12 3.91 -1.09
CA ILE A 82 -10.05 2.89 -1.57
C ILE A 82 -9.35 1.53 -1.65
N GLY A 83 -8.10 1.50 -2.13
CA GLY A 83 -7.25 0.32 -2.11
C GLY A 83 -7.04 -0.25 -0.69
N ASP A 84 -6.78 0.60 0.30
CA ASP A 84 -6.65 0.18 1.70
C ASP A 84 -7.92 -0.46 2.23
N LEU A 85 -9.09 0.14 1.95
CA LEU A 85 -10.38 -0.42 2.36
C LEU A 85 -10.64 -1.77 1.70
N ALA A 86 -10.36 -1.90 0.41
CA ALA A 86 -10.48 -3.18 -0.30
C ALA A 86 -9.52 -4.23 0.29
N HIS A 87 -8.29 -3.84 0.63
CA HIS A 87 -7.31 -4.71 1.26
C HIS A 87 -7.74 -5.15 2.66
N LEU A 88 -8.31 -4.25 3.48
CA LEU A 88 -8.86 -4.60 4.80
C LEU A 88 -9.98 -5.62 4.67
N ILE A 89 -10.95 -5.38 3.78
CA ILE A 89 -12.09 -6.28 3.56
C ILE A 89 -11.57 -7.67 3.13
N THR A 90 -10.73 -7.71 2.10
CA THR A 90 -10.21 -8.98 1.57
C THR A 90 -9.35 -9.73 2.58
N THR A 91 -8.53 -9.04 3.39
CA THR A 91 -7.71 -9.65 4.45
C THR A 91 -8.59 -10.27 5.54
N VAL A 92 -9.64 -9.57 5.97
CA VAL A 92 -10.60 -10.11 6.96
C VAL A 92 -11.38 -11.29 6.39
N THR A 93 -11.87 -11.19 5.15
CA THR A 93 -12.57 -12.29 4.47
C THR A 93 -11.66 -13.52 4.31
N MET A 94 -10.37 -13.31 4.03
CA MET A 94 -9.38 -14.39 3.93
C MET A 94 -9.17 -15.10 5.27
N ALA A 95 -9.00 -14.32 6.35
CA ALA A 95 -8.82 -14.83 7.70
C ALA A 95 -10.02 -15.66 8.19
N LEU A 96 -11.24 -15.20 7.87
CA LEU A 96 -12.47 -15.86 8.33
C LEU A 96 -12.81 -17.13 7.53
N ASN A 97 -12.47 -17.19 6.24
CA ASN A 97 -12.96 -18.25 5.36
C ASN A 97 -11.90 -19.29 4.94
N TYR A 98 -10.60 -18.98 5.02
CA TYR A 98 -9.57 -19.84 4.43
C TYR A 98 -8.41 -20.13 5.38
N SER A 99 -7.60 -19.13 5.71
CA SER A 99 -6.30 -19.34 6.35
C SER A 99 -6.32 -19.29 7.87
N GLY A 100 -7.44 -18.88 8.47
CA GLY A 100 -7.45 -18.46 9.87
C GLY A 100 -6.62 -17.19 10.09
N TRP A 101 -6.50 -16.78 11.36
CA TRP A 101 -5.65 -15.68 11.77
C TRP A 101 -4.19 -16.12 11.88
N ASN A 102 -3.28 -15.41 11.20
CA ASN A 102 -1.85 -15.65 11.29
C ASN A 102 -1.07 -14.32 11.40
N ASN A 103 0.22 -14.41 11.74
CA ASN A 103 1.07 -13.24 11.94
C ASN A 103 1.19 -12.36 10.68
N GLY A 104 1.19 -12.96 9.49
CA GLY A 104 1.22 -12.24 8.22
C GLY A 104 -0.01 -11.38 8.00
N LEU A 105 -1.20 -11.90 8.29
CA LEU A 105 -2.45 -11.17 8.20
C LEU A 105 -2.53 -10.05 9.25
N PHE A 106 -2.07 -10.30 10.48
CA PHE A 106 -2.00 -9.24 11.51
C PHE A 106 -1.05 -8.11 11.12
N LEU A 107 0.15 -8.45 10.62
CA LEU A 107 1.10 -7.47 10.11
C LEU A 107 0.49 -6.67 8.94
N SER A 108 -0.12 -7.37 7.99
CA SER A 108 -0.80 -6.80 6.83
C SER A 108 -1.87 -5.80 7.26
N LEU A 109 -2.80 -6.18 8.15
CA LEU A 109 -3.82 -5.28 8.67
C LEU A 109 -3.22 -4.07 9.40
N GLY A 110 -2.21 -4.29 10.25
CA GLY A 110 -1.56 -3.21 10.99
C GLY A 110 -0.93 -2.18 10.06
N VAL A 111 -0.22 -2.63 9.03
CA VAL A 111 0.39 -1.77 8.00
C VAL A 111 -0.70 -1.05 7.20
N THR A 112 -1.76 -1.73 6.79
CA THR A 112 -2.86 -1.10 6.03
C THR A 112 -3.61 -0.06 6.86
N ILE A 113 -3.89 -0.32 8.15
CA ILE A 113 -4.52 0.67 9.04
C ILE A 113 -3.60 1.87 9.23
N PHE A 114 -2.30 1.64 9.42
CA PHE A 114 -1.31 2.70 9.53
C PHE A 114 -1.32 3.57 8.27
N TYR A 115 -1.20 2.97 7.08
CA TYR A 115 -1.24 3.67 5.79
C TYR A 115 -2.57 4.39 5.53
N GLY A 116 -3.71 3.76 5.85
CA GLY A 116 -5.01 4.40 5.70
C GLY A 116 -5.13 5.64 6.59
N SER A 117 -4.67 5.54 7.84
CA SER A 117 -4.70 6.65 8.79
C SER A 117 -3.82 7.83 8.35
N THR A 118 -2.62 7.58 7.83
CA THR A 118 -1.70 8.62 7.36
C THR A 118 -2.27 9.35 6.15
N ARG A 119 -2.93 8.61 5.24
CA ARG A 119 -3.60 9.16 4.05
C ARG A 119 -4.81 10.01 4.42
N ILE A 120 -5.65 9.55 5.36
CA ILE A 120 -6.77 10.35 5.90
C ILE A 120 -6.25 11.65 6.49
N VAL A 121 -5.26 11.59 7.37
CA VAL A 121 -4.69 12.79 7.99
C VAL A 121 -4.12 13.73 6.92
N ALA A 122 -3.43 13.21 5.92
CA ALA A 122 -2.90 14.00 4.82
C ALA A 122 -3.98 14.67 3.98
N LEU A 123 -5.10 13.99 3.70
CA LEU A 123 -6.25 14.53 2.97
C LEU A 123 -6.90 15.72 3.70
N PHE A 124 -7.07 15.62 5.03
CA PHE A 124 -7.72 16.67 5.83
C PHE A 124 -6.76 17.73 6.37
N ARG A 125 -5.46 17.45 6.43
CA ARG A 125 -4.42 18.37 6.93
C ARG A 125 -3.21 18.43 5.97
N PRO A 126 -3.39 18.92 4.73
CA PRO A 126 -2.32 19.02 3.72
C PRO A 126 -1.09 19.80 4.21
N GLN A 127 -1.29 20.79 5.07
CA GLN A 127 -0.22 21.61 5.66
C GLN A 127 0.83 20.77 6.42
N TRP A 128 0.46 19.58 6.92
CA TRP A 128 1.38 18.71 7.64
C TRP A 128 2.31 17.90 6.72
N ILE A 129 1.96 17.81 5.43
CA ILE A 129 2.78 17.18 4.39
C ILE A 129 3.93 18.13 4.01
N GLY A 130 3.62 19.40 3.78
CA GLY A 130 4.60 20.46 3.53
C GLY A 130 3.96 21.79 3.16
N ARG A 131 4.71 22.90 3.34
CA ARG A 131 4.22 24.27 3.10
C ARG A 131 3.69 24.52 1.67
N TYR A 132 4.14 23.75 0.69
CA TYR A 132 3.78 23.92 -0.72
C TYR A 132 2.38 23.40 -1.07
N TYR A 133 1.73 22.63 -0.19
CA TYR A 133 0.40 22.06 -0.42
C TYR A 133 -0.75 22.97 0.06
N ILE A 134 -0.42 24.16 0.57
CA ILE A 134 -1.39 25.12 1.15
C ILE A 134 -1.98 26.04 0.08
N TYR A 135 -1.30 26.23 -1.06
CA TYR A 135 -1.58 27.29 -2.03
C TYR A 135 -1.67 26.82 -3.49
N SER A 136 -2.07 25.58 -3.76
CA SER A 136 -2.43 25.22 -5.15
C SER A 136 -3.84 25.75 -5.39
N PRO A 137 -4.04 26.81 -6.19
CA PRO A 137 -5.38 27.18 -6.62
C PRO A 137 -5.94 26.01 -7.43
N GLY A 138 -7.22 25.70 -7.22
CA GLY A 138 -7.98 24.86 -8.13
C GLY A 138 -8.25 25.59 -9.44
#